data_AF-E1RIZ1-F1
#
_entry.id   AF-E1RIZ1-F1
#
_cell.length_a   1.000
_cell.length_b   1.000
_cell.length_c   1.000
_cell.angle_alpha   90.00
_cell.angle_beta   90.00
_cell.angle_gamma   90.00
#
_symmetry.space_group_name_H-M   'P 1'
#
loop_
_entity.id
_entity.type
_entity.pdbx_description
1 polymer ?
#
loop_
_entity_poly.entity_id
_entity_poly.type
_entity_poly.pdbx_seq_one_letter_code
_entity_poly.pdbx_strand_id
1 'polypeptide(L)'
;MVININRIKVWIFIGLLIGATVFFSGCVFDEAPNSPGNEYSVQTPPSTIARPPSLFINASSIKPSFLSGETVEVDITFRNTDEDPVVIDSFPPEIILSNPTSGIVRNYPCGSDTITLEPGESIDYILKWDQRDSDGDGADPGIYLVKVSDVSYYENGAKKVIFPEGADIASVIIEYPQGAIEGEIFVHHSEKLNGYLVTLENITFTPTVSTIYIVLHSVDNSFFRTTDQTNTPLPTPPAGLNPLGYYRIDDGPEKEFTCTGYRVVDETIVLLWDFEPVPTDVGELHFVITSLGDWEGYCEIHVDVSNSTINLLSV
;
A
#
# COMPACT_ATOMS: atom_id res chain seq x y z
N MET A 1 -16.58 4.21 -49.49
CA MET A 1 -17.00 5.29 -48.56
C MET A 1 -18.50 5.16 -48.32
N VAL A 2 -18.90 4.44 -47.26
CA VAL A 2 -20.05 4.71 -46.39
C VAL A 2 -19.73 3.96 -45.10
N ILE A 3 -19.47 4.71 -44.03
CA ILE A 3 -19.18 4.24 -42.68
C ILE A 3 -20.53 3.95 -42.01
N ASN A 4 -20.71 2.75 -41.45
CA ASN A 4 -21.91 2.43 -40.68
C ASN A 4 -21.57 2.40 -39.19
N ILE A 5 -22.13 3.37 -38.48
CA ILE A 5 -21.98 3.66 -37.06
C ILE A 5 -22.93 2.74 -36.30
N ASN A 6 -22.39 1.78 -35.54
CA ASN A 6 -23.15 1.06 -34.52
C ASN A 6 -22.20 0.42 -33.51
N ARG A 7 -21.92 1.13 -32.42
CA ARG A 7 -21.68 0.54 -31.08
C ARG A 7 -21.79 1.63 -30.02
N ILE A 8 -23.03 1.86 -29.60
CA ILE A 8 -23.40 2.61 -28.42
C ILE A 8 -22.99 1.78 -27.19
N LYS A 9 -22.13 2.37 -26.35
CA LYS A 9 -21.74 1.87 -25.03
C LYS A 9 -22.90 2.10 -24.07
N VAL A 10 -23.33 1.06 -23.34
CA VAL A 10 -24.18 1.20 -22.15
C VAL A 10 -23.49 0.46 -21.01
N TRP A 11 -23.04 1.24 -20.04
CA TRP A 11 -22.57 0.80 -18.73
C TRP A 11 -23.77 0.55 -17.83
N ILE A 12 -23.80 -0.58 -17.11
CA ILE A 12 -24.66 -0.76 -15.94
C ILE A 12 -23.77 -1.24 -14.80
N PHE A 13 -23.55 -0.32 -13.85
CA PHE A 13 -23.06 -0.59 -12.51
C PHE A 13 -24.18 -1.23 -11.68
N ILE A 14 -23.89 -2.38 -11.06
CA ILE A 14 -24.58 -2.92 -9.89
C ILE A 14 -23.42 -3.17 -8.91
N GLY A 15 -23.22 -2.46 -7.80
CA GLY A 15 -24.20 -1.98 -6.85
C GLY A 15 -24.32 -2.96 -5.69
N LEU A 16 -23.22 -3.20 -4.96
CA LEU A 16 -23.23 -3.99 -3.73
C LEU A 16 -22.87 -3.10 -2.53
N LEU A 17 -23.89 -2.49 -1.94
CA LEU A 17 -23.86 -1.91 -0.61
C LEU A 17 -23.89 -3.07 0.41
N ILE A 18 -22.80 -3.31 1.12
CA ILE A 18 -22.84 -3.97 2.42
C ILE A 18 -22.64 -2.88 3.46
N GLY A 19 -23.72 -2.57 4.18
CA GLY A 19 -23.74 -1.59 5.26
C GLY A 19 -22.97 -2.10 6.48
N ALA A 20 -21.95 -1.36 6.88
CA ALA A 20 -21.40 -1.41 8.22
C ALA A 20 -22.13 -0.38 9.08
N THR A 21 -23.17 -0.83 9.80
CA THR A 21 -23.75 -0.08 10.91
C THR A 21 -22.78 -0.11 12.09
N VAL A 22 -22.10 1.00 12.36
CA VAL A 22 -21.38 1.19 13.62
C VAL A 22 -22.35 1.81 14.63
N PHE A 23 -22.70 1.04 15.66
CA PHE A 23 -23.41 1.52 16.83
C PHE A 23 -22.47 2.38 17.68
N PHE A 24 -22.81 3.66 17.86
CA PHE A 24 -22.29 4.47 18.96
C PHE A 24 -23.02 4.06 20.25
N SER A 25 -22.42 3.17 21.04
CA SER A 25 -22.80 2.98 22.44
C SER A 25 -21.98 3.93 23.31
N GLY A 26 -22.65 4.93 23.86
CA GLY A 26 -22.08 5.83 24.86
C GLY A 26 -21.81 5.08 26.17
N CYS A 27 -20.61 5.27 26.72
CA CYS A 27 -20.33 4.95 28.10
C CYS A 27 -20.81 6.13 28.97
N VAL A 28 -21.90 5.88 29.70
CA VAL A 28 -22.27 6.61 30.91
C VAL A 28 -21.19 6.33 31.95
N PHE A 29 -20.46 7.36 32.39
CA PHE A 29 -19.58 7.25 33.56
C PHE A 29 -20.40 7.47 34.82
N ASP A 30 -20.42 6.46 35.69
CA ASP A 30 -20.91 6.58 37.07
C ASP A 30 -19.95 7.45 37.90
N GLU A 31 -20.56 8.36 38.64
CA GLU A 31 -19.93 9.36 39.51
C GLU A 31 -19.54 8.69 40.85
N ALA A 32 -18.25 8.80 41.23
CA ALA A 32 -17.75 8.40 42.54
C ALA A 32 -17.24 9.63 43.33
N PRO A 33 -17.26 9.58 44.68
CA PRO A 33 -17.53 10.75 45.50
C PRO A 33 -16.30 11.63 45.80
N ASN A 34 -16.61 12.92 45.93
CA ASN A 34 -15.75 14.06 46.21
C ASN A 34 -14.75 13.85 47.36
N SER A 35 -13.46 14.06 47.05
CA SER A 35 -12.39 14.30 48.01
C SER A 35 -11.95 15.77 47.91
N PRO A 36 -11.91 16.56 49.00
CA PRO A 36 -11.52 17.96 48.96
C PRO A 36 -9.99 18.09 48.94
N GLY A 37 -9.43 18.20 47.74
CA GLY A 37 -8.02 18.55 47.49
C GLY A 37 -7.92 19.94 46.88
N ASN A 38 -7.08 20.80 47.46
CA ASN A 38 -6.88 22.20 47.08
C ASN A 38 -6.56 22.38 45.58
N GLU A 39 -7.44 23.06 44.85
CA GLU A 39 -7.26 23.43 43.44
C GLU A 39 -6.38 24.68 43.30
N TYR A 40 -5.15 24.49 42.84
CA TYR A 40 -4.51 25.46 41.95
C TYR A 40 -4.74 24.95 40.52
N SER A 41 -5.82 25.41 39.89
CA SER A 41 -6.12 25.11 38.49
C SER A 41 -5.14 25.85 37.59
N VAL A 42 -4.08 25.15 37.17
CA VAL A 42 -3.27 25.58 36.03
C VAL A 42 -4.12 25.30 34.80
N GLN A 43 -4.72 26.34 34.22
CA GLN A 43 -5.38 26.23 32.91
C GLN A 43 -4.32 25.84 31.87
N THR A 44 -4.29 24.55 31.51
CA THR A 44 -3.61 24.11 30.29
C THR A 44 -4.28 24.83 29.13
N PRO A 45 -3.55 25.56 28.26
CA PRO A 45 -4.15 26.16 27.08
C PRO A 45 -4.88 25.07 26.28
N PRO A 46 -6.06 25.37 25.71
CA PRO A 46 -6.82 24.39 24.95
C PRO A 46 -5.92 23.80 23.87
N SER A 47 -5.80 22.47 23.86
CA SER A 47 -5.11 21.74 22.79
C SER A 47 -5.77 22.17 21.48
N THR A 48 -5.02 22.91 20.67
CA THR A 48 -5.45 23.26 19.32
C THR A 48 -5.40 21.96 18.54
N ILE A 49 -6.57 21.40 18.22
CA ILE A 49 -6.68 20.20 17.39
C ILE A 49 -6.01 20.53 16.05
N ALA A 50 -5.00 19.75 15.66
CA ALA A 50 -4.33 19.94 14.39
C ALA A 50 -5.35 19.84 13.25
N ARG A 51 -5.47 20.89 12.45
CA ARG A 51 -6.34 20.91 11.27
C ARG A 51 -5.72 20.02 10.17
N PRO A 52 -6.50 19.17 9.48
CA PRO A 52 -5.97 18.41 8.35
C PRO A 52 -5.46 19.36 7.24
N PRO A 53 -4.56 18.89 6.36
CA PRO A 53 -4.14 19.66 5.20
C PRO A 53 -5.35 20.03 4.31
N SER A 54 -5.38 21.26 3.84
CA SER A 54 -6.42 21.79 2.94
C SER A 54 -6.32 21.26 1.51
N LEU A 55 -5.11 20.87 1.09
CA LEU A 55 -4.84 20.32 -0.23
C LEU A 55 -4.89 18.79 -0.18
N PHE A 56 -5.85 18.20 -0.88
CA PHE A 56 -5.98 16.76 -1.07
C PHE A 56 -5.37 16.35 -2.42
N ILE A 57 -4.57 15.28 -2.43
CA ILE A 57 -3.96 14.72 -3.63
C ILE A 57 -4.42 13.27 -3.76
N ASN A 58 -4.86 12.90 -4.96
CA ASN A 58 -5.18 11.52 -5.32
C ASN A 58 -4.58 11.22 -6.69
N ALA A 59 -4.21 9.96 -6.93
CA ALA A 59 -3.77 9.54 -8.24
C ALA A 59 -4.24 8.12 -8.58
N SER A 60 -4.40 7.87 -9.87
CA SER A 60 -4.74 6.54 -10.37
C SER A 60 -4.19 6.34 -11.77
N SER A 61 -3.69 5.13 -12.03
CA SER A 61 -3.36 4.73 -13.40
C SER A 61 -4.62 4.62 -14.25
N ILE A 62 -4.56 5.05 -15.51
CA ILE A 62 -5.72 4.98 -16.43
C ILE A 62 -6.08 3.54 -16.85
N LYS A 63 -5.13 2.62 -16.68
CA LYS A 63 -5.26 1.18 -16.94
C LYS A 63 -4.73 0.40 -15.72
N PRO A 64 -5.20 -0.83 -15.47
CA PRO A 64 -4.63 -1.66 -14.42
C PRO A 64 -3.16 -2.06 -14.71
N SER A 65 -2.78 -2.13 -15.98
CA SER A 65 -1.46 -2.57 -16.45
C SER A 65 -1.17 -2.08 -17.87
N PHE A 66 0.10 -2.15 -18.28
CA PHE A 66 0.60 -1.71 -19.59
C PHE A 66 1.56 -2.75 -20.17
N LEU A 67 1.50 -2.96 -21.49
CA LEU A 67 2.50 -3.77 -22.19
C LEU A 67 3.80 -2.98 -22.36
N SER A 68 4.92 -3.69 -22.49
CA SER A 68 6.22 -3.08 -22.76
C SER A 68 6.17 -2.16 -24.00
N GLY A 69 6.64 -0.93 -23.82
CA GLY A 69 6.69 0.11 -24.86
C GLY A 69 5.40 0.91 -25.05
N GLU A 70 4.31 0.59 -24.32
CA GLU A 70 3.15 1.47 -24.27
C GLU A 70 3.46 2.78 -23.53
N THR A 71 2.75 3.86 -23.85
CA THR A 71 2.77 5.05 -23.00
C THR A 71 1.91 4.81 -21.77
N VAL A 72 2.54 4.86 -20.60
CA VAL A 72 1.87 4.89 -19.30
C VAL A 72 1.26 6.27 -19.10
N GLU A 73 0.01 6.31 -18.64
CA GLU A 73 -0.62 7.54 -18.19
C GLU A 73 -1.16 7.37 -16.76
N VAL A 74 -0.84 8.32 -15.88
CA VAL A 74 -1.35 8.39 -14.51
C VAL A 74 -2.05 9.71 -14.34
N ASP A 75 -3.32 9.65 -13.94
CA ASP A 75 -4.14 10.82 -13.65
C ASP A 75 -3.95 11.22 -12.19
N ILE A 76 -3.54 12.47 -11.96
CA ILE A 76 -3.24 13.03 -10.64
C ILE A 76 -4.15 14.23 -10.40
N THR A 77 -5.03 14.14 -9.40
CA THR A 77 -5.97 15.20 -9.04
C THR A 77 -5.50 15.90 -7.77
N PHE A 78 -5.45 17.23 -7.83
CA PHE A 78 -5.22 18.12 -6.70
C PHE A 78 -6.52 18.84 -6.39
N ARG A 79 -6.99 18.80 -5.14
CA ARG A 79 -8.27 19.37 -4.73
C ARG A 79 -8.14 20.23 -3.50
N ASN A 80 -8.72 21.43 -3.54
CA ASN A 80 -8.92 22.24 -2.36
C ASN A 80 -10.14 21.73 -1.58
N THR A 81 -9.91 21.27 -0.35
CA THR A 81 -10.94 20.77 0.56
C THR A 81 -11.30 21.77 1.67
N ASP A 82 -10.69 22.95 1.65
CA ASP A 82 -10.91 24.03 2.60
C ASP A 82 -11.96 25.04 2.09
N GLU A 83 -12.38 25.94 2.97
CA GLU A 83 -13.30 27.06 2.71
C GLU A 83 -12.56 28.30 2.17
N ASP A 84 -11.24 28.35 2.29
CA ASP A 84 -10.38 29.42 1.78
C ASP A 84 -9.65 28.98 0.48
N PRO A 85 -9.31 29.90 -0.43
CA PRO A 85 -8.50 29.57 -1.61
C PRO A 85 -7.11 29.04 -1.23
N VAL A 86 -6.64 28.05 -1.99
CA VAL A 86 -5.31 27.45 -1.86
C VAL A 86 -4.48 27.80 -3.08
N VAL A 87 -3.24 28.24 -2.89
CA VAL A 87 -2.32 28.55 -4.00
C VAL A 87 -1.20 27.51 -4.04
N ILE A 88 -1.19 26.65 -5.05
CA ILE A 88 -0.12 25.68 -5.28
C ILE A 88 1.04 26.39 -5.98
N ASP A 89 2.21 26.30 -5.39
CA ASP A 89 3.46 26.82 -5.92
C ASP A 89 4.17 25.73 -6.74
N SER A 90 4.74 26.10 -7.89
CA SER A 90 5.51 25.22 -8.77
C SER A 90 4.72 24.00 -9.29
N PHE A 91 3.72 24.26 -10.13
CA PHE A 91 2.87 23.24 -10.77
C PHE A 91 3.35 22.87 -12.19
N PRO A 92 3.29 21.58 -12.59
CA PRO A 92 3.05 20.40 -11.74
C PRO A 92 4.18 20.22 -10.70
N PRO A 93 3.93 19.57 -9.56
CA PRO A 93 4.98 19.31 -8.56
C PRO A 93 6.04 18.34 -9.09
N GLU A 94 7.11 18.14 -8.32
CA GLU A 94 8.08 17.10 -8.62
C GLU A 94 7.41 15.71 -8.53
N ILE A 95 7.61 14.91 -9.58
CA ILE A 95 7.11 13.53 -9.66
C ILE A 95 8.28 12.59 -9.89
N ILE A 96 8.41 11.60 -9.02
CA ILE A 96 9.45 10.59 -9.07
C ILE A 96 8.79 9.26 -9.43
N LEU A 97 9.27 8.61 -10.48
CA LEU A 97 8.97 7.22 -10.77
C LEU A 97 10.09 6.36 -10.22
N SER A 98 9.73 5.39 -9.39
CA SER A 98 10.68 4.42 -8.84
C SER A 98 10.17 3.00 -8.96
N ASN A 99 11.08 2.06 -9.16
CA ASN A 99 10.83 0.64 -9.01
C ASN A 99 11.40 0.20 -7.66
N PRO A 100 10.67 -0.58 -6.84
CA PRO A 100 11.15 -1.03 -5.53
C PRO A 100 12.50 -1.77 -5.57
N THR A 101 12.84 -2.40 -6.70
CA THR A 101 14.09 -3.14 -6.89
C THR A 101 15.22 -2.27 -7.44
N SER A 102 14.96 -1.50 -8.50
CA SER A 102 16.01 -0.73 -9.19
C SER A 102 16.14 0.73 -8.71
N GLY A 103 15.27 1.18 -7.82
CA GLY A 103 15.28 2.53 -7.26
C GLY A 103 14.63 3.56 -8.18
N ILE A 104 15.18 4.76 -8.25
CA ILE A 104 14.62 5.85 -9.07
C ILE A 104 14.86 5.54 -10.55
N VAL A 105 13.77 5.48 -11.31
CA VAL A 105 13.76 5.19 -12.75
C VAL A 105 13.70 6.49 -13.54
N ARG A 106 12.89 7.45 -13.08
CA ARG A 106 12.77 8.75 -13.73
C ARG A 106 12.35 9.84 -12.75
N ASN A 107 12.90 11.02 -12.92
CA ASN A 107 12.47 12.21 -12.19
C ASN A 107 11.88 13.24 -13.17
N TYR A 108 10.70 13.76 -12.85
CA TYR A 108 10.06 14.87 -13.54
C TYR A 108 10.17 16.10 -12.61
N PRO A 109 10.98 17.10 -12.99
CA PRO A 109 11.19 18.27 -12.15
C PRO A 109 9.89 19.07 -12.00
N CYS A 110 9.79 19.83 -10.92
CA CYS A 110 8.68 20.74 -10.73
C CYS A 110 8.57 21.76 -11.86
N GLY A 111 7.34 22.11 -12.21
CA GLY A 111 7.03 23.21 -13.11
C GLY A 111 7.22 24.57 -12.43
N SER A 112 7.07 25.64 -13.20
CA SER A 112 7.22 27.01 -12.72
C SER A 112 5.90 27.74 -12.47
N ASP A 113 4.78 27.09 -12.78
CA ASP A 113 3.48 27.75 -12.74
C ASP A 113 2.94 27.82 -11.31
N THR A 114 2.10 28.81 -11.06
CA THR A 114 1.37 28.97 -9.80
C THR A 114 -0.12 28.84 -10.09
N ILE A 115 -0.79 27.93 -9.39
CA ILE A 115 -2.22 27.65 -9.58
C ILE A 115 -2.97 28.04 -8.32
N THR A 116 -4.07 28.78 -8.47
CA THR A 116 -5.01 29.05 -7.37
C THR A 116 -6.22 28.15 -7.53
N LEU A 117 -6.58 27.43 -6.47
CA LEU A 117 -7.77 26.60 -6.38
C LEU A 117 -8.77 27.24 -5.41
N GLU A 118 -9.93 27.61 -5.93
CA GLU A 118 -11.06 28.07 -5.12
C GLU A 118 -11.58 26.93 -4.22
N PRO A 119 -12.36 27.24 -3.17
CA PRO A 119 -12.95 26.24 -2.29
C PRO A 119 -13.71 25.14 -3.06
N GLY A 120 -13.28 23.89 -2.87
CA GLY A 120 -13.86 22.73 -3.55
C GLY A 120 -13.39 22.48 -4.99
N GLU A 121 -12.59 23.39 -5.57
CA GLU A 121 -12.03 23.25 -6.92
C GLU A 121 -10.95 22.15 -6.97
N SER A 122 -10.84 21.54 -8.15
CA SER A 122 -9.80 20.57 -8.46
C SER A 122 -9.09 20.92 -9.76
N ILE A 123 -7.82 20.52 -9.86
CA ILE A 123 -7.05 20.50 -11.11
C ILE A 123 -6.46 19.11 -11.32
N ASP A 124 -6.50 18.63 -12.56
CA ASP A 124 -5.95 17.34 -12.95
C ASP A 124 -4.64 17.53 -13.72
N TYR A 125 -3.69 16.62 -13.50
CA TYR A 125 -2.44 16.50 -14.24
C TYR A 125 -2.24 15.07 -14.69
N ILE A 126 -2.02 14.88 -15.99
CA ILE A 126 -1.75 13.56 -16.57
C ILE A 126 -0.24 13.40 -16.74
N LEU A 127 0.37 12.60 -15.87
CA LEU A 127 1.73 12.12 -16.06
C LEU A 127 1.75 11.18 -17.26
N LYS A 128 2.64 11.44 -18.23
CA LYS A 128 2.89 10.54 -19.36
C LYS A 128 4.32 10.02 -19.29
N TRP A 129 4.46 8.70 -19.31
CA TRP A 129 5.76 8.05 -19.29
C TRP A 129 5.85 7.03 -20.43
N ASP A 130 6.91 7.13 -21.22
CA ASP A 130 7.20 6.27 -22.37
C ASP A 130 7.92 4.97 -22.00
N GLN A 131 7.87 4.58 -20.72
CA GLN A 131 8.57 3.42 -20.17
C GLN A 131 10.08 3.46 -20.40
N ARG A 132 10.68 4.65 -20.43
CA ARG A 132 12.13 4.81 -20.47
C ARG A 132 12.67 5.46 -19.21
N ASP A 133 13.83 4.99 -18.76
CA ASP A 133 14.57 5.58 -17.65
C ASP A 133 15.29 6.88 -18.09
N SER A 134 16.13 7.43 -17.20
CA SER A 134 16.92 8.63 -17.49
C SER A 134 18.01 8.45 -18.54
N ASP A 135 18.53 7.23 -18.72
CA ASP A 135 19.53 6.89 -19.73
C ASP A 135 18.89 6.56 -21.09
N GLY A 136 17.56 6.45 -21.11
CA GLY A 136 16.75 6.17 -22.28
C GLY A 136 16.54 4.68 -22.51
N ASP A 137 16.98 3.82 -21.60
CA ASP A 137 16.75 2.38 -21.66
C ASP A 137 15.31 2.05 -21.28
N GLY A 138 14.81 0.93 -21.80
CA GLY A 138 13.44 0.48 -21.53
C GLY A 138 13.30 -0.04 -20.11
N ALA A 139 12.19 0.31 -19.47
CA ALA A 139 11.83 -0.18 -18.15
C ALA A 139 11.53 -1.69 -18.19
N ASP A 140 12.08 -2.43 -17.24
CA ASP A 140 11.78 -3.86 -17.07
C ASP A 140 10.31 -4.07 -16.64
N PRO A 141 9.72 -5.25 -16.93
CA PRO A 141 8.43 -5.62 -16.34
C PRO A 141 8.45 -5.55 -14.81
N GLY A 142 7.31 -5.19 -14.21
CA GLY A 142 7.16 -5.09 -12.75
C GLY A 142 6.31 -3.90 -12.29
N ILE A 143 6.35 -3.65 -10.98
CA ILE A 143 5.62 -2.56 -10.33
C ILE A 143 6.50 -1.31 -10.26
N TYR A 144 5.91 -0.17 -10.63
CA TYR A 144 6.50 1.16 -10.52
C TYR A 144 5.62 2.03 -9.64
N LEU A 145 6.23 2.70 -8.67
CA LEU A 145 5.57 3.63 -7.75
C LEU A 145 5.70 5.05 -8.32
N VAL A 146 4.58 5.77 -8.29
CA VAL A 146 4.51 7.19 -8.64
C VAL A 146 4.50 7.98 -7.34
N LYS A 147 5.60 8.67 -7.09
CA LYS A 147 5.81 9.49 -5.90
C LYS A 147 5.67 10.96 -6.25
N VAL A 148 4.98 11.71 -5.41
CA VAL A 148 4.95 13.18 -5.47
C VAL A 148 5.70 13.73 -4.27
N SER A 149 6.60 14.69 -4.49
CA SER A 149 7.45 15.29 -3.46
C SER A 149 7.29 16.81 -3.38
N ASP A 150 7.55 17.35 -2.19
CA ASP A 150 7.75 18.77 -1.92
C ASP A 150 6.65 19.70 -2.45
N VAL A 151 5.39 19.28 -2.34
CA VAL A 151 4.25 20.09 -2.80
C VAL A 151 4.07 21.27 -1.87
N SER A 152 4.60 22.41 -2.32
CA SER A 152 4.49 23.70 -1.66
C SER A 152 3.16 24.36 -2.01
N TYR A 153 2.43 24.82 -1.01
CA TYR A 153 1.21 25.60 -1.24
C TYR A 153 1.01 26.66 -0.16
N TYR A 154 0.18 27.66 -0.45
CA TYR A 154 -0.17 28.73 0.45
C TYR A 154 -1.63 28.62 0.85
N GLU A 155 -1.90 28.72 2.15
CA GLU A 155 -3.23 28.83 2.73
C GLU A 155 -3.22 30.06 3.64
N ASN A 156 -4.14 31.00 3.43
CA ASN A 156 -4.22 32.23 4.23
C ASN A 156 -2.89 33.00 4.32
N GLY A 157 -2.09 32.96 3.25
CA GLY A 157 -0.78 33.61 3.15
C GLY A 157 0.38 32.88 3.83
N ALA A 158 0.12 31.75 4.52
CA ALA A 158 1.15 30.92 5.13
C ALA A 158 1.56 29.79 4.17
N LYS A 159 2.87 29.64 3.95
CA LYS A 159 3.42 28.52 3.17
C LYS A 159 3.33 27.23 3.98
N LYS A 160 2.82 26.18 3.36
CA LYS A 160 2.77 24.80 3.84
C LYS A 160 3.45 23.90 2.81
N VAL A 161 3.90 22.74 3.27
CA VAL A 161 4.48 21.69 2.42
C VAL A 161 3.82 20.38 2.81
N ILE A 162 3.30 19.65 1.83
CA ILE A 162 2.89 18.26 2.00
C ILE A 162 3.89 17.36 1.28
N PHE A 163 4.11 16.18 1.85
CA PHE A 163 5.07 15.19 1.37
C PHE A 163 6.51 15.74 1.23
N PRO A 164 7.11 16.31 2.30
CA PRO A 164 8.48 16.81 2.26
C PRO A 164 9.54 15.71 2.01
N GLU A 165 9.19 14.45 2.25
CA GLU A 165 10.02 13.28 1.94
C GLU A 165 9.50 12.49 0.72
N GLY A 166 8.49 13.05 0.05
CA GLY A 166 7.68 12.38 -0.95
C GLY A 166 6.67 11.40 -0.38
N ALA A 167 5.63 11.12 -1.15
CA ALA A 167 4.67 10.05 -0.87
C ALA A 167 4.29 9.32 -2.16
N ASP A 168 4.21 8.00 -2.08
CA ASP A 168 3.71 7.16 -3.16
C ASP A 168 2.19 7.37 -3.26
N ILE A 169 1.74 7.91 -4.39
CA ILE A 169 0.33 8.29 -4.61
C ILE A 169 -0.38 7.40 -5.63
N ALA A 170 0.37 6.63 -6.42
CA ALA A 170 -0.16 5.63 -7.35
C ALA A 170 0.88 4.55 -7.65
N SER A 171 0.44 3.44 -8.22
CA SER A 171 1.29 2.40 -8.79
C SER A 171 0.92 2.13 -10.25
N VAL A 172 1.91 1.67 -11.01
CA VAL A 172 1.82 1.31 -12.43
C VAL A 172 2.45 -0.06 -12.59
N ILE A 173 1.87 -0.89 -13.46
CA ILE A 173 2.35 -2.24 -13.74
C ILE A 173 2.74 -2.34 -15.20
N ILE A 174 3.99 -2.74 -15.45
CA ILE A 174 4.47 -3.12 -16.77
C ILE A 174 4.44 -4.65 -16.85
N GLU A 175 3.67 -5.18 -17.80
CA GLU A 175 3.44 -6.61 -17.95
C GLU A 175 4.67 -7.33 -18.52
N TYR A 176 4.86 -8.56 -18.05
CA TYR A 176 5.79 -9.49 -18.66
C TYR A 176 5.30 -9.88 -20.06
N PRO A 177 6.16 -9.88 -21.10
CA PRO A 177 5.77 -10.28 -22.46
C PRO A 177 5.16 -11.68 -22.56
N GLN A 178 5.59 -12.60 -21.68
CA GLN A 178 5.09 -13.97 -21.56
C GLN A 178 3.77 -14.06 -20.77
N GLY A 179 3.34 -12.97 -20.13
CA GLY A 179 2.23 -12.95 -19.19
C GLY A 179 2.66 -13.23 -17.75
N ALA A 180 1.72 -13.11 -16.83
CA ALA A 180 1.90 -13.45 -15.42
C ALA A 180 1.14 -14.73 -15.06
N ILE A 181 1.62 -15.44 -14.04
CA ILE A 181 0.91 -16.57 -13.46
C ILE A 181 -0.39 -16.08 -12.83
N GLU A 182 -1.45 -16.89 -12.99
CA GLU A 182 -2.73 -16.69 -12.33
C GLU A 182 -3.13 -17.98 -11.61
N GLY A 183 -3.52 -17.88 -10.34
CA GLY A 183 -3.96 -19.02 -9.55
C GLY A 183 -3.38 -19.05 -8.15
N GLU A 184 -3.46 -20.21 -7.51
CA GLU A 184 -2.94 -20.42 -6.16
C GLU A 184 -2.04 -21.65 -6.09
N ILE A 185 -0.93 -21.53 -5.36
CA ILE A 185 -0.06 -22.64 -4.97
C ILE A 185 -0.17 -22.83 -3.46
N PHE A 186 -0.56 -24.04 -3.04
CA PHE A 186 -0.51 -24.45 -1.64
C PHE A 186 0.84 -25.05 -1.33
N VAL A 187 1.57 -24.45 -0.39
CA VAL A 187 2.95 -24.84 -0.07
C VAL A 187 2.98 -25.66 1.22
N HIS A 188 2.27 -25.21 2.26
CA HIS A 188 2.23 -25.83 3.59
C HIS A 188 3.63 -26.19 4.15
N HIS A 189 4.62 -25.31 3.91
CA HIS A 189 5.98 -25.47 4.44
C HIS A 189 6.10 -24.73 5.76
N SER A 190 6.67 -25.37 6.78
CA SER A 190 6.80 -24.79 8.12
C SER A 190 8.21 -24.86 8.65
N GLU A 191 8.69 -23.76 9.23
CA GLU A 191 9.97 -23.67 9.91
C GLU A 191 9.83 -23.06 11.32
N LYS A 192 10.79 -23.35 12.20
CA LYS A 192 10.81 -22.77 13.54
C LYS A 192 11.69 -21.53 13.58
N LEU A 193 11.11 -20.41 14.02
CA LEU A 193 11.80 -19.14 14.19
C LEU A 193 11.58 -18.63 15.62
N ASN A 194 12.61 -18.61 16.47
CA ASN A 194 12.54 -18.10 17.85
C ASN A 194 11.35 -18.60 18.70
N GLY A 195 11.00 -19.88 18.59
CA GLY A 195 9.87 -20.45 19.34
C GLY A 195 8.49 -20.24 18.69
N TYR A 196 8.45 -19.71 17.48
CA TYR A 196 7.28 -19.69 16.61
C TYR A 196 7.42 -20.74 15.51
N LEU A 197 6.29 -21.30 15.10
CA LEU A 197 6.19 -22.06 13.87
C LEU A 197 5.69 -21.10 12.79
N VAL A 198 6.55 -20.80 11.82
CA VAL A 198 6.27 -19.98 10.66
C VAL A 198 5.86 -20.92 9.54
N THR A 199 4.63 -20.83 9.07
CA THR A 199 4.10 -21.65 7.98
C THR A 199 3.79 -20.79 6.78
N LEU A 200 4.40 -21.05 5.64
CA LEU A 200 3.97 -20.50 4.36
C LEU A 200 2.83 -21.39 3.85
N GLU A 201 1.60 -20.89 3.96
CA GLU A 201 0.40 -21.66 3.65
C GLU A 201 0.18 -21.74 2.15
N ASN A 202 0.03 -20.58 1.51
CA ASN A 202 -0.18 -20.49 0.08
C ASN A 202 0.36 -19.18 -0.50
N ILE A 203 0.42 -19.17 -1.83
CA ILE A 203 0.75 -18.01 -2.63
C ILE A 203 -0.38 -17.85 -3.65
N THR A 204 -0.97 -16.66 -3.70
CA THR A 204 -1.96 -16.28 -4.70
C THR A 204 -1.28 -15.40 -5.74
N PHE A 205 -1.45 -15.76 -7.02
CA PHE A 205 -0.92 -15.04 -8.16
C PHE A 205 -2.06 -14.39 -8.94
N THR A 206 -1.90 -13.11 -9.23
CA THR A 206 -2.78 -12.37 -10.14
C THR A 206 -1.92 -11.59 -11.15
N PRO A 207 -2.51 -11.08 -12.25
CA PRO A 207 -1.77 -10.27 -13.21
C PRO A 207 -1.21 -8.97 -12.66
N THR A 208 -1.71 -8.50 -11.50
CA THR A 208 -1.36 -7.20 -10.93
C THR A 208 -0.55 -7.28 -9.64
N VAL A 209 -0.78 -8.31 -8.85
CA VAL A 209 -0.12 -8.48 -7.56
C VAL A 209 -0.08 -9.95 -7.19
N SER A 210 1.01 -10.39 -6.60
CA SER A 210 1.12 -11.69 -5.99
C SER A 210 1.14 -11.52 -4.48
N THR A 211 0.48 -12.41 -3.74
CA THR A 211 0.38 -12.31 -2.27
C THR A 211 0.80 -13.62 -1.63
N ILE A 212 1.69 -13.54 -0.64
CA ILE A 212 2.09 -14.66 0.21
C ILE A 212 1.29 -14.61 1.50
N TYR A 213 0.77 -15.76 1.91
CA TYR A 213 0.11 -15.93 3.20
C TYR A 213 0.99 -16.74 4.13
N ILE A 214 1.49 -16.06 5.17
CA ILE A 214 2.35 -16.65 6.18
C ILE A 214 1.58 -16.71 7.49
N VAL A 215 1.52 -17.88 8.10
CA VAL A 215 0.82 -18.14 9.34
C VAL A 215 1.83 -18.36 10.45
N LEU A 216 1.68 -17.60 11.55
CA LEU A 216 2.51 -17.71 12.73
C LEU A 216 1.74 -18.39 13.85
N HIS A 217 2.23 -19.55 14.28
CA HIS A 217 1.74 -20.23 15.48
C HIS A 217 2.75 -20.11 16.62
N SER A 218 2.28 -19.71 17.80
CA SER A 218 3.08 -19.78 19.02
C SER A 218 3.23 -21.24 19.44
N VAL A 219 4.47 -21.72 19.63
CA VAL A 219 4.70 -23.11 20.05
C VAL A 219 4.27 -23.35 21.50
N ASP A 220 4.23 -22.30 22.33
CA ASP A 220 3.95 -22.38 23.77
C ASP A 220 2.64 -21.69 24.20
N ASN A 221 1.81 -21.20 23.27
CA ASN A 221 0.60 -20.39 23.54
C ASN A 221 0.83 -19.18 24.47
N SER A 222 2.07 -18.72 24.61
CA SER A 222 2.44 -17.63 25.52
C SER A 222 1.92 -16.27 25.04
N PHE A 223 1.57 -16.15 23.76
CA PHE A 223 1.16 -14.91 23.13
C PHE A 223 -0.18 -14.36 23.62
N PHE A 224 -1.16 -15.26 23.80
CA PHE A 224 -2.52 -14.91 24.21
C PHE A 224 -2.76 -15.17 25.70
N ARG A 225 -1.76 -15.70 26.43
CA ARG A 225 -1.83 -15.92 27.87
C ARG A 225 -1.47 -14.66 28.65
N THR A 226 -2.28 -13.61 28.53
CA THR A 226 -2.49 -12.71 29.66
C THR A 226 -3.44 -13.41 30.63
N THR A 227 -2.88 -13.98 31.69
CA THR A 227 -3.62 -14.41 32.87
C THR A 227 -4.22 -13.17 33.53
N ASP A 228 -5.38 -12.73 33.06
CA ASP A 228 -6.47 -12.20 33.87
C ASP A 228 -7.70 -11.99 32.97
N GLN A 229 -8.74 -12.79 33.22
CA GLN A 229 -10.07 -12.70 32.62
C GLN A 229 -10.82 -11.44 33.07
N THR A 230 -10.21 -10.27 32.87
CA THR A 230 -10.95 -9.00 32.84
C THR A 230 -11.24 -8.69 31.38
N ASN A 231 -12.31 -7.94 31.10
CA ASN A 231 -12.78 -7.57 29.75
C ASN A 231 -11.79 -6.63 29.00
N THR A 232 -10.49 -6.87 29.09
CA THR A 232 -9.47 -6.15 28.34
C THR A 232 -9.50 -6.59 26.87
N PRO A 233 -9.35 -5.64 25.94
CA PRO A 233 -9.30 -5.94 24.50
C PRO A 233 -8.20 -6.97 24.22
N LEU A 234 -8.40 -7.75 23.15
CA LEU A 234 -7.40 -8.70 22.63
C LEU A 234 -6.01 -8.04 22.68
N PRO A 235 -4.95 -8.76 23.12
CA PRO A 235 -3.62 -8.19 23.18
C PRO A 235 -3.25 -7.63 21.80
N THR A 236 -2.88 -6.34 21.81
CA THR A 236 -2.32 -5.71 20.63
C THR A 236 -1.11 -6.54 20.20
N PRO A 237 -0.99 -6.90 18.91
CA PRO A 237 0.21 -7.52 18.36
C PRO A 237 1.44 -6.75 18.84
N PRO A 238 2.60 -7.41 19.04
CA PRO A 238 3.80 -6.74 19.52
C PRO A 238 4.04 -5.48 18.72
N ALA A 239 4.29 -4.40 19.44
CA ALA A 239 4.64 -3.14 18.82
C ALA A 239 5.80 -3.39 17.85
N GLY A 240 5.66 -2.95 16.60
CA GLY A 240 6.72 -3.09 15.61
C GLY A 240 6.76 -4.41 14.86
N LEU A 241 5.65 -5.14 14.65
CA LEU A 241 5.56 -6.17 13.58
C LEU A 241 5.69 -5.54 12.18
N ASN A 242 6.87 -5.01 11.89
CA ASN A 242 7.33 -4.67 10.55
C ASN A 242 8.18 -5.85 10.11
N PRO A 243 7.57 -6.90 9.54
CA PRO A 243 8.36 -8.02 9.07
C PRO A 243 9.33 -7.54 7.99
N LEU A 244 10.57 -8.01 8.08
CA LEU A 244 11.58 -7.76 7.06
C LEU A 244 11.88 -9.06 6.33
N GLY A 245 12.03 -8.93 5.03
CA GLY A 245 12.30 -10.05 4.15
C GLY A 245 12.47 -9.58 2.72
N TYR A 246 12.90 -10.51 1.87
CA TYR A 246 13.01 -10.30 0.45
C TYR A 246 12.57 -11.56 -0.28
N TYR A 247 12.35 -11.42 -1.59
CA TYR A 247 12.11 -12.53 -2.48
C TYR A 247 13.03 -12.46 -3.70
N ARG A 248 13.16 -13.58 -4.39
CA ARG A 248 13.83 -13.72 -5.68
C ARG A 248 12.96 -14.58 -6.59
N ILE A 249 12.95 -14.22 -7.87
CA ILE A 249 12.36 -15.00 -8.95
C ILE A 249 13.52 -15.65 -9.69
N ASP A 250 13.58 -16.98 -9.69
CA ASP A 250 14.71 -17.76 -10.17
C ASP A 250 16.05 -17.22 -9.60
N ASP A 251 17.08 -17.11 -10.45
CA ASP A 251 18.38 -16.54 -10.11
C ASP A 251 18.41 -14.99 -10.14
N GLY A 252 17.24 -14.33 -10.20
CA GLY A 252 17.11 -12.88 -10.24
C GLY A 252 17.63 -12.14 -9.00
N PRO A 253 17.61 -10.80 -9.00
CA PRO A 253 18.02 -9.98 -7.87
C PRO A 253 17.07 -10.15 -6.67
N GLU A 254 17.57 -9.85 -5.47
CA GLU A 254 16.74 -9.72 -4.27
C GLU A 254 15.80 -8.51 -4.40
N LYS A 255 14.53 -8.72 -4.05
CA LYS A 255 13.47 -7.72 -4.16
C LYS A 255 12.72 -7.59 -2.83
N GLU A 256 12.36 -6.35 -2.48
CA GLU A 256 11.53 -6.07 -1.31
C GLU A 256 10.04 -6.28 -1.63
N PHE A 257 9.27 -6.66 -0.60
CA PHE A 257 7.82 -6.76 -0.69
C PHE A 257 7.19 -5.36 -0.84
N THR A 258 6.18 -5.25 -1.70
CA THR A 258 5.50 -3.98 -1.99
C THR A 258 4.58 -3.56 -0.84
N CYS A 259 3.98 -4.52 -0.16
CA CYS A 259 3.15 -4.27 1.02
C CYS A 259 3.35 -5.42 2.01
N THR A 260 3.51 -5.08 3.29
CA THR A 260 3.51 -6.07 4.36
C THR A 260 2.43 -5.70 5.37
N GLY A 261 1.44 -6.58 5.52
CA GLY A 261 0.38 -6.44 6.49
C GLY A 261 0.25 -7.68 7.37
N TYR A 262 -0.61 -7.58 8.37
CA TYR A 262 -1.02 -8.75 9.12
C TYR A 262 -2.47 -8.61 9.60
N ARG A 263 -3.07 -9.75 9.95
CA ARG A 263 -4.35 -9.83 10.65
C ARG A 263 -4.27 -10.90 11.73
N VAL A 264 -5.08 -10.76 12.78
CA VAL A 264 -5.24 -11.77 13.82
C VAL A 264 -6.55 -12.52 13.57
N VAL A 265 -6.48 -13.85 13.44
CA VAL A 265 -7.63 -14.74 13.24
C VAL A 265 -7.50 -15.90 14.22
N ASP A 266 -8.48 -16.08 15.11
CA ASP A 266 -8.56 -17.21 16.06
C ASP A 266 -7.20 -17.54 16.73
N GLU A 267 -6.61 -16.55 17.40
CA GLU A 267 -5.30 -16.69 18.09
C GLU A 267 -4.11 -17.00 17.17
N THR A 268 -4.24 -16.70 15.88
CA THR A 268 -3.19 -16.90 14.88
C THR A 268 -2.89 -15.58 14.18
N ILE A 269 -1.61 -15.28 13.97
CA ILE A 269 -1.22 -14.11 13.17
C ILE A 269 -1.02 -14.56 11.74
N VAL A 270 -1.75 -13.96 10.82
CA VAL A 270 -1.59 -14.17 9.38
C VAL A 270 -0.92 -12.92 8.80
N LEU A 271 0.29 -13.07 8.30
CA LEU A 271 0.98 -12.05 7.54
C LEU A 271 0.54 -12.14 6.07
N LEU A 272 0.32 -10.98 5.44
CA LEU A 272 0.02 -10.85 4.03
C LEU A 272 1.10 -10.00 3.39
N TRP A 273 1.92 -10.60 2.53
CA TRP A 273 3.00 -9.89 1.86
C TRP A 273 2.76 -9.86 0.37
N ASP A 274 2.59 -8.65 -0.15
CA ASP A 274 2.36 -8.41 -1.57
C ASP A 274 3.70 -8.19 -2.28
N PHE A 275 3.82 -8.74 -3.48
CA PHE A 275 4.96 -8.59 -4.36
C PHE A 275 4.50 -8.52 -5.82
N GLU A 276 5.46 -8.32 -6.72
CA GLU A 276 5.16 -8.12 -8.13
C GLU A 276 4.50 -9.35 -8.79
N PRO A 277 3.80 -9.16 -9.92
CA PRO A 277 3.33 -10.27 -10.74
C PRO A 277 4.48 -11.21 -11.10
N VAL A 278 4.24 -12.52 -11.05
CA VAL A 278 5.27 -13.52 -11.37
C VAL A 278 5.13 -13.96 -12.83
N PRO A 279 6.20 -13.97 -13.64
CA PRO A 279 6.12 -14.37 -15.03
C PRO A 279 5.76 -15.86 -15.20
N THR A 280 5.08 -16.22 -16.29
CA THR A 280 4.60 -17.60 -16.52
C THR A 280 5.70 -18.65 -16.71
N ASP A 281 6.94 -18.22 -16.99
CA ASP A 281 8.09 -19.09 -17.23
C ASP A 281 9.02 -19.23 -16.02
N VAL A 282 8.62 -18.74 -14.85
CA VAL A 282 9.36 -18.94 -13.60
C VAL A 282 9.56 -20.43 -13.29
N GLY A 283 10.78 -20.78 -12.87
CA GLY A 283 11.09 -22.10 -12.34
C GLY A 283 10.86 -22.16 -10.83
N GLU A 284 11.45 -21.21 -10.10
CA GLU A 284 11.53 -21.20 -8.65
C GLU A 284 11.25 -19.81 -8.07
N LEU A 285 10.53 -19.78 -6.95
CA LEU A 285 10.41 -18.61 -6.08
C LEU A 285 11.16 -18.87 -4.79
N HIS A 286 11.97 -17.89 -4.39
CA HIS A 286 12.76 -17.97 -3.18
C HIS A 286 12.39 -16.82 -2.25
N PHE A 287 12.01 -17.14 -1.02
CA PHE A 287 11.56 -16.19 -0.01
C PHE A 287 12.45 -16.27 1.23
N VAL A 288 12.88 -15.12 1.72
CA VAL A 288 13.68 -15.02 2.94
C VAL A 288 13.02 -14.06 3.91
N ILE A 289 12.80 -14.54 5.13
CA ILE A 289 12.35 -13.75 6.27
C ILE A 289 13.56 -13.53 7.17
N THR A 290 13.90 -12.26 7.42
CA THR A 290 15.07 -11.87 8.23
C THR A 290 14.68 -11.35 9.61
N SER A 291 13.45 -10.84 9.75
CA SER A 291 12.86 -10.54 11.04
C SER A 291 11.34 -10.51 11.01
N LEU A 292 10.72 -10.73 12.16
CA LEU A 292 9.30 -10.53 12.40
C LEU A 292 9.14 -9.54 13.55
N GLY A 293 9.23 -8.26 13.22
CA GLY A 293 9.34 -7.18 14.20
C GLY A 293 10.61 -7.29 15.04
N ASP A 294 10.47 -7.29 16.37
CA ASP A 294 11.60 -7.40 17.30
C ASP A 294 12.27 -8.80 17.29
N TRP A 295 11.71 -9.78 16.56
CA TRP A 295 12.30 -11.12 16.46
C TRP A 295 13.19 -11.24 15.24
N GLU A 296 14.49 -11.09 15.47
CA GLU A 296 15.51 -11.38 14.46
C GLU A 296 15.63 -12.90 14.22
N GLY A 297 15.68 -13.32 12.96
CA GLY A 297 15.91 -14.71 12.63
C GLY A 297 15.84 -14.96 11.14
N TYR A 298 16.44 -16.06 10.69
CA TYR A 298 16.51 -16.40 9.28
C TYR A 298 15.61 -17.60 8.98
N CYS A 299 14.65 -17.42 8.07
CA CYS A 299 13.79 -18.48 7.53
C CYS A 299 13.81 -18.37 6.01
N GLU A 300 14.15 -19.47 5.34
CA GLU A 300 14.36 -19.54 3.90
C GLU A 300 13.42 -20.58 3.30
N ILE A 301 12.65 -20.17 2.29
CA ILE A 301 11.61 -21.02 1.69
C ILE A 301 11.77 -20.99 0.18
N HIS A 302 11.89 -22.19 -0.39
CA HIS A 302 11.99 -22.42 -1.81
C HIS A 302 10.69 -23.04 -2.33
N VAL A 303 10.14 -22.48 -3.40
CA VAL A 303 8.91 -22.95 -4.03
C VAL A 303 9.19 -23.22 -5.49
N ASP A 304 9.23 -24.50 -5.86
CA ASP A 304 9.33 -24.94 -7.26
C ASP A 304 7.97 -24.74 -7.94
N VAL A 305 7.84 -23.65 -8.69
CA VAL A 305 6.60 -23.27 -9.38
C VAL A 305 6.33 -24.20 -10.55
N SER A 306 7.39 -24.64 -11.25
CA SER A 306 7.29 -25.48 -12.44
C SER A 306 6.68 -26.85 -12.18
N ASN A 307 6.89 -27.39 -10.98
CA ASN A 307 6.35 -28.68 -10.54
C ASN A 307 5.12 -28.56 -9.63
N SER A 308 4.67 -27.34 -9.33
CA SER A 308 3.52 -27.11 -8.47
C SER A 308 2.19 -27.26 -9.21
N THR A 309 1.17 -27.79 -8.52
CA THR A 309 -0.19 -27.78 -9.04
C THR A 309 -0.81 -26.42 -8.80
N ILE A 310 -0.93 -25.60 -9.85
CA ILE A 310 -1.58 -24.30 -9.78
C ILE A 310 -3.09 -24.52 -9.85
N ASN A 311 -3.78 -24.18 -8.76
CA ASN A 311 -5.24 -24.17 -8.75
C ASN A 311 -5.71 -22.85 -9.38
N LEU A 312 -6.37 -22.93 -10.52
CA LEU A 312 -6.93 -21.74 -11.16
C LEU A 312 -8.04 -21.14 -10.29
N LEU A 313 -7.98 -19.83 -10.08
CA LEU A 313 -9.04 -19.09 -9.41
C LEU A 313 -10.31 -19.19 -10.27
N SER A 314 -11.40 -19.72 -9.69
CA SER A 314 -12.70 -19.72 -10.36
C SER A 314 -13.25 -18.30 -10.36
N VAL A 315 -13.20 -17.64 -11.51
CA VAL A 315 -13.80 -16.31 -11.75
C VAL A 315 -15.33 -16.37 -11.70
#